data_AF-A0A9W5EUD8-F1
#
_entry.id   AF-A0A9W5EUD8-F1
#
_cell.length_a   1.000
_cell.length_b   1.000
_cell.length_c   1.000
_cell.angle_alpha   90.00
_cell.angle_beta   90.00
_cell.angle_gamma   90.00
#
_symmetry.space_group_name_H-M   'P 1'
#
loop_
_entity.id
_entity.type
_entity.pdbx_description
1 polymer ?
#
loop_
_entity_poly.entity_id
_entity_poly.type
_entity_poly.pdbx_seq_one_letter_code
_entity_poly.pdbx_strand_id
1 'polypeptide(L)' 'MGYLAKVDFISHSDCKFKASSFDEFIAAVQWSYGKNVSEADRQNLRVYYEKNSTIYKEMNWAFIEILV' A
#
# COMPACT_ATOMS: atom_id res chain seq x y z
N MET A 1 -31.33 26.05 -6.58
CA MET A 1 -30.40 26.30 -5.45
C MET A 1 -29.18 25.42 -5.68
N GLY A 2 -28.02 26.02 -5.92
CA GLY A 2 -26.76 25.29 -6.14
C GLY A 2 -25.85 25.46 -4.93
N TYR A 3 -25.13 24.41 -4.56
CA TYR A 3 -24.10 24.47 -3.54
C TYR A 3 -22.75 24.74 -4.22
N LEU A 4 -21.95 25.63 -3.65
CA LEU A 4 -20.56 25.78 -4.05
C LEU A 4 -19.77 24.66 -3.37
N ALA A 5 -19.04 23.86 -4.15
CA ALA A 5 -18.20 22.81 -3.61
C ALA A 5 -16.77 22.95 -4.16
N LYS A 6 -15.79 22.80 -3.28
CA LYS A 6 -14.39 22.68 -3.64
C LYS A 6 -14.03 21.20 -3.67
N VAL A 7 -13.38 20.77 -4.75
CA VAL A 7 -12.93 19.38 -4.92
C VAL A 7 -11.41 19.37 -5.00
N ASP A 8 -10.76 18.75 -4.02
CA ASP A 8 -9.32 18.56 -3.99
C ASP A 8 -8.99 17.09 -4.29
N PHE A 9 -8.02 16.87 -5.19
CA PHE A 9 -7.55 15.53 -5.53
C PHE A 9 -6.19 15.27 -4.88
N ILE A 10 -6.08 14.16 -4.17
CA ILE A 10 -4.80 13.66 -3.65
C ILE A 10 -4.50 12.35 -4.34
N SER A 11 -3.47 12.37 -5.19
CA SER A 11 -2.89 11.17 -5.80
C SER A 11 -1.87 10.57 -4.85
N HIS A 12 -2.09 9.33 -4.39
CA HIS A 12 -1.10 8.59 -3.62
C HIS A 12 -0.61 7.37 -4.40
N SER A 13 0.70 7.18 -4.44
CA SER A 13 1.32 5.94 -4.90
C SER A 13 1.13 4.89 -3.81
N ASP A 14 0.10 4.05 -3.94
CA ASP A 14 -0.10 2.95 -3.00
C ASP A 14 0.86 1.82 -3.39
N CYS A 15 2.08 1.88 -2.86
CA CYS A 15 2.92 0.70 -2.82
C CYS A 15 2.31 -0.21 -1.76
N LYS A 16 1.67 -1.30 -2.24
CA LYS A 16 1.01 -2.33 -1.40
C LYS A 16 1.91 -2.82 -0.25
N PHE A 17 3.23 -2.69 -0.42
CA PHE A 17 4.23 -2.82 0.63
C PHE A 17 5.09 -1.55 0.67
N LYS A 18 5.22 -0.92 1.84
CA LYS A 18 6.21 0.15 2.09
C LYS A 18 7.64 -0.39 2.19
N ALA A 19 7.96 -1.44 1.45
CA ALA A 19 9.24 -2.12 1.49
C ALA A 19 9.93 -1.95 0.14
N SER A 20 11.14 -1.40 0.17
CA SER A 20 12.01 -1.14 -0.97
C SER A 20 12.73 -2.40 -1.43
N SER A 21 12.79 -3.41 -0.56
CA SER A 21 13.43 -4.70 -0.80
C SER A 21 12.63 -5.87 -0.21
N PHE A 22 12.91 -7.07 -0.70
CA PHE A 22 12.30 -8.29 -0.16
C PHE A 22 12.66 -8.51 1.32
N ASP A 23 13.87 -8.14 1.75
CA ASP A 23 14.28 -8.28 3.15
C ASP A 23 13.53 -7.29 4.06
N GLU A 24 13.30 -6.05 3.61
CA GLU A 24 12.44 -5.09 4.32
C GLU A 24 11.01 -5.61 4.43
N PHE A 25 10.49 -6.23 3.38
CA PHE A 25 9.17 -6.86 3.38
C PHE A 25 9.09 -8.00 4.41
N ILE A 26 10.08 -8.90 4.43
CA ILE A 26 10.14 -10.00 5.39
C ILE A 26 10.27 -9.49 6.82
N ALA A 27 11.08 -8.46 7.07
CA ALA A 27 11.22 -7.85 8.39
C ALA A 27 9.88 -7.27 8.87
N ALA A 28 9.13 -6.58 8.01
CA ALA A 28 7.82 -6.04 8.34
C ALA A 28 6.79 -7.16 8.64
N VAL A 29 6.82 -8.26 7.88
CA VAL A 29 5.99 -9.44 8.12
C VAL A 29 6.35 -10.07 9.48
N GLN A 30 7.63 -10.33 9.74
CA GLN A 30 8.08 -10.88 11.02
C GLN A 30 7.68 -10.03 12.22
N TRP A 31 7.82 -8.71 12.09
CA TRP A 31 7.38 -7.75 13.11
C TRP A 31 5.88 -7.82 13.36
N SER A 32 5.08 -7.86 12.29
CA SER A 32 3.61 -7.88 12.38
C SER A 32 3.06 -9.17 12.98
N TYR A 33 3.66 -10.32 12.65
CA TYR A 33 3.22 -11.62 13.14
C TYR A 33 3.90 -12.06 14.45
N GLY A 34 4.92 -11.32 14.92
CA GLY A 34 5.66 -11.62 16.15
C GLY A 34 6.38 -12.98 16.12
N LYS A 35 6.66 -13.52 14.93
CA LYS A 35 7.26 -14.84 14.73
C LYS A 35 8.26 -14.82 13.59
N ASN A 36 9.29 -15.67 13.71
CA ASN A 36 10.20 -15.91 12.61
C ASN A 36 9.48 -16.65 11.48
N VAL A 37 9.61 -16.10 10.27
CA VAL A 37 9.10 -16.70 9.03
C VAL A 37 9.95 -17.93 8.72
N SER A 38 9.30 -19.09 8.49
CA SER A 38 10.00 -20.32 8.10
C SER A 38 10.57 -20.22 6.68
N GLU A 39 11.54 -21.07 6.32
CA GLU A 39 12.11 -21.05 4.98
C GLU A 39 11.08 -21.36 3.88
N ALA A 40 10.13 -22.26 4.17
CA ALA A 40 9.03 -22.58 3.27
C ALA A 40 8.09 -21.37 3.06
N ASP A 41 7.76 -20.66 4.14
CA ASP A 41 6.94 -19.44 4.08
C ASP A 41 7.69 -18.30 3.38
N ARG A 42 9.00 -18.21 3.55
CA ARG A 42 9.85 -17.21 2.90
C ARG A 42 9.79 -17.35 1.38
N GLN A 43 9.80 -18.58 0.85
CA GLN A 43 9.67 -18.82 -0.58
C GLN A 43 8.28 -18.43 -1.12
N ASN A 44 7.21 -18.76 -0.39
CA ASN A 44 5.86 -18.34 -0.76
C ASN A 44 5.70 -16.81 -0.74
N LEU A 45 6.25 -16.17 0.29
CA LEU A 45 6.27 -14.72 0.45
C LEU A 45 7.11 -14.03 -0.63
N ARG A 46 8.18 -14.67 -1.12
CA ARG A 46 8.97 -14.17 -2.24
C ARG A 46 8.16 -14.13 -3.53
N VAL A 47 7.48 -15.22 -3.87
CA VAL A 47 6.60 -15.27 -5.05
C VAL A 47 5.48 -14.22 -4.93
N TYR A 48 4.92 -14.06 -3.72
CA TYR A 48 3.90 -13.04 -3.46
C TYR A 48 4.45 -11.62 -3.60
N TYR A 49 5.64 -11.33 -3.05
CA TYR A 49 6.32 -10.05 -3.15
C TYR A 49 6.61 -9.72 -4.61
N GLU A 50 7.25 -10.62 -5.36
CA GLU A 50 7.60 -10.40 -6.76
C GLU A 50 6.35 -10.12 -7.62
N LYS A 51 5.27 -10.89 -7.43
CA LYS A 51 3.99 -10.71 -8.14
C LYS A 51 3.30 -9.35 -7.86
N ASN A 52 3.53 -8.78 -6.67
CA ASN A 52 2.87 -7.54 -6.24
C ASN A 52 3.81 -6.32 -6.22
N SER A 53 5.12 -6.50 -6.39
CA SER A 53 6.15 -5.46 -6.33
C SER A 53 6.02 -4.39 -7.43
N THR A 54 5.39 -4.73 -8.54
CA THR A 54 5.20 -3.87 -9.72
C THR A 54 3.80 -3.27 -9.82
N ILE A 55 2.88 -3.61 -8.92
CA ILE A 55 1.52 -3.04 -8.94
C ILE A 55 1.57 -1.66 -8.28
N TYR A 56 2.09 -0.67 -9.00
CA TYR A 56 1.82 0.73 -8.71
C TYR A 56 0.34 0.97 -9.00
N LYS A 57 -0.46 1.05 -7.94
CA LYS A 57 -1.84 1.48 -8.07
C LYS A 57 -1.91 2.94 -7.65
N GLU A 58 -2.01 3.83 -8.62
CA GLU A 58 -2.37 5.22 -8.33
C GLU A 58 -3.79 5.22 -7.74
N MET A 59 -3.90 5.59 -6.47
CA MET A 59 -5.17 5.78 -5.81
C MET A 59 -5.45 7.27 -5.74
N ASN A 60 -6.51 7.69 -6.43
CA ASN A 60 -6.97 9.06 -6.41
C ASN A 60 -8.07 9.20 -5.36
N TRP A 61 -7.79 9.95 -4.31
CA TRP A 61 -8.78 10.36 -3.33
C TRP A 61 -9.33 11.72 -3.75
N ALA A 62 -10.66 11.86 -3.76
CA ALA A 62 -11.33 13.13 -3.97
C ALA A 62 -11.96 13.58 -2.65
N PHE A 63 -11.55 14.75 -2.17
CA PHE A 63 -12.17 15.42 -1.02
C PHE A 63 -13.13 16.48 -1.54
N ILE A 64 -14.38 16.42 -1.09
CA ILE A 64 -15.42 17.38 -1.47
C ILE A 64 -15.75 18.20 -0.22
N GLU A 65 -15.42 19.49 -0.26
CA GLU A 65 -15.82 20.47 0.75
C GLU A 65 -17.00 21.26 0.21
N ILE A 66 -18.13 21.26 0.93
CA ILE A 66 -19.29 22.09 0.59
C ILE A 66 -19.09 23.44 1.29
N LEU A 67 -18.94 24.49 0.50
CA LEU A 67 -18.83 25.86 0.97
C LEU A 67 -20.24 26.42 1.19
N VAL A 68 -20.58 26.64 2.46
CA VAL A 68 -21.85 27.22 2.91
C VAL A 68 -21.74 28.74 2.98
#